data_AF-A0A8C4RUL7-F1
#
_entry.id   AF-A0A8C4RUL7-F1
#
_cell.length_a   1.000
_cell.length_b   1.000
_cell.length_c   1.000
_cell.angle_alpha   90.00
_cell.angle_beta   90.00
_cell.angle_gamma   90.00
#
_symmetry.space_group_name_H-M   'P 1'
#
loop_
_entity.id
_entity.type
_entity.pdbx_description
1 polymer ?
#
loop_
_entity_poly.entity_id
_entity_poly.type
_entity_poly.pdbx_seq_one_letter_code
_entity_poly.pdbx_strand_id
1 'polypeptide(L)'
;MSGGSLRRELRLLESIFDQTHERLRIISARVDELTCEFITEAGGTVRVHCNITESYPNVPPIWFVDSDDPSLASVLERLADIKKGNTLFNEICSLCGFTSLNWFISHSHMSWKKTCKPPNNKHGSLSD
;
A
#
# COMPACT_ATOMS: atom_id res chain seq x y z
N MET A 1 0.84 -14.08 -15.92
CA MET A 1 -0.09 -13.10 -15.31
C MET A 1 0.34 -11.73 -15.80
N SER A 2 -0.51 -11.04 -16.55
CA SER A 2 -0.14 -9.86 -17.34
C SER A 2 0.09 -8.63 -16.44
N GLY A 3 1.12 -7.82 -16.72
CA GLY A 3 1.50 -6.63 -15.93
C GLY A 3 0.42 -5.55 -15.76
N GLY A 4 -0.76 -5.71 -16.35
CA GLY A 4 -1.94 -4.89 -16.08
C GLY A 4 -2.54 -5.09 -14.68
N SER A 5 -2.31 -6.23 -14.02
CA SER A 5 -2.81 -6.47 -12.66
C SER A 5 -2.07 -5.64 -11.62
N LEU A 6 -0.75 -5.52 -11.74
CA LEU A 6 0.09 -4.76 -10.81
C LEU A 6 -0.29 -3.27 -10.78
N ARG A 7 -0.46 -2.65 -11.95
CA ARG A 7 -0.90 -1.25 -12.05
C ARG A 7 -2.24 -1.01 -11.39
N ARG A 8 -3.15 -1.98 -11.47
CA ARG A 8 -4.47 -1.91 -10.82
C ARG A 8 -4.35 -2.03 -9.30
N GLU A 9 -3.48 -2.92 -8.81
CA GLU A 9 -3.19 -3.06 -7.39
C GLU A 9 -2.57 -1.80 -6.80
N LEU A 10 -1.58 -1.20 -7.46
CA LEU A 10 -0.95 0.05 -7.02
C LEU A 10 -1.97 1.19 -6.89
N ARG A 11 -2.84 1.36 -7.90
CA ARG A 11 -3.94 2.33 -7.88
C ARG A 11 -4.90 2.09 -6.72
N LEU A 12 -5.20 0.82 -6.43
CA LEU A 12 -6.08 0.44 -5.34
C LEU A 12 -5.43 0.77 -3.99
N LEU A 13 -4.14 0.46 -3.83
CA LEU A 13 -3.36 0.79 -2.64
C LEU A 13 -3.33 2.29 -2.37
N GLU A 14 -2.99 3.12 -3.37
CA GLU A 14 -3.02 4.58 -3.25
C GLU A 14 -4.42 5.09 -2.87
N SER A 15 -5.47 4.51 -3.45
CA SER A 15 -6.84 4.93 -3.18
C SER A 15 -7.33 4.58 -1.78
N ILE A 16 -6.85 3.48 -1.20
CA ILE A 16 -7.30 3.04 0.13
C ILE A 16 -6.40 3.60 1.22
N PHE A 17 -5.09 3.60 1.01
CA PHE A 17 -4.05 4.02 1.94
C PHE A 17 -3.44 5.35 1.50
N ASP A 18 -4.28 6.37 1.34
CA ASP A 18 -3.82 7.70 0.95
C ASP A 18 -2.93 8.36 2.04
N GLN A 19 -2.28 9.47 1.72
CA GLN A 19 -1.41 10.23 2.62
C GLN A 19 -2.13 10.71 3.89
N THR A 20 -3.46 10.76 3.91
CA THR A 20 -4.23 11.13 5.11
C THR A 20 -4.55 9.95 6.03
N HIS A 21 -4.18 8.73 5.67
CA HIS A 21 -4.52 7.55 6.46
C HIS A 21 -3.81 7.58 7.82
N GLU A 22 -4.53 7.15 8.86
CA GLU A 22 -4.12 7.18 10.26
C GLU A 22 -3.09 6.10 10.66
N ARG A 23 -2.78 5.17 9.76
CA ARG A 23 -2.03 3.93 10.07
C ARG A 23 -0.99 3.59 9.02
N LEU A 24 -1.36 3.63 7.74
CA LEU A 24 -0.46 3.37 6.62
C LEU A 24 -0.72 4.38 5.51
N ARG A 25 0.30 5.15 5.15
CA ARG A 25 0.24 6.16 4.10
C ARG A 25 1.10 5.75 2.91
N ILE A 26 0.51 5.65 1.74
CA ILE A 26 1.26 5.41 0.51
C ILE A 26 1.90 6.73 0.07
N ILE A 27 3.23 6.75 0.00
CA ILE A 27 4.01 7.92 -0.38
C ILE A 27 4.26 7.93 -1.88
N SER A 28 4.55 6.77 -2.45
CA SER A 28 4.78 6.58 -3.89
C SER A 28 4.45 5.16 -4.29
N ALA A 29 3.67 4.99 -5.36
CA ALA A 29 3.33 3.67 -5.90
C ALA A 29 3.67 3.62 -7.39
N ARG A 30 4.63 2.76 -7.76
CA ARG A 30 5.12 2.59 -9.12
C ARG A 30 5.20 1.10 -9.45
N VAL A 31 5.32 0.79 -10.73
CA VAL A 31 5.38 -0.60 -11.22
C VAL A 31 6.67 -1.32 -10.83
N ASP A 32 7.71 -0.57 -10.46
CA ASP A 32 9.02 -1.10 -10.07
C ASP A 32 9.30 -0.91 -8.58
N GLU A 33 8.59 0.01 -7.92
CA GLU A 33 8.82 0.35 -6.52
C GLU A 33 7.56 0.86 -5.82
N LEU A 34 7.45 0.62 -4.51
CA LEU A 34 6.38 1.13 -3.66
C LEU A 34 6.97 1.62 -2.35
N THR A 35 6.62 2.83 -1.93
CA THR A 35 7.04 3.41 -0.65
C THR A 35 5.80 3.76 0.17
N CYS A 36 5.77 3.28 1.41
CA CYS A 36 4.72 3.56 2.37
C CYS A 36 5.29 3.96 3.74
N GLU A 37 4.49 4.66 4.52
CA GLU A 37 4.80 5.06 5.89
C GLU A 37 3.78 4.51 6.87
N PHE A 38 4.27 3.82 7.89
CA PHE A 38 3.49 3.30 8.99
C PHE A 38 3.51 4.29 10.14
N ILE A 39 2.34 4.63 10.65
CA ILE A 39 2.20 5.47 11.83
C ILE A 39 2.23 4.56 13.05
N THR A 40 3.22 4.76 13.92
CA THR A 40 3.34 4.02 15.18
C THR A 40 2.45 4.65 16.24
N GLU A 41 2.04 3.86 17.24
CA GLU A 41 1.24 4.36 18.36
C GLU A 41 1.97 5.43 19.19
N ALA A 42 3.30 5.45 19.13
CA ALA A 42 4.14 6.48 19.74
C ALA A 42 4.12 7.83 18.98
N GLY A 43 3.36 7.94 17.89
CA GLY A 43 3.33 9.13 17.03
C GLY A 43 4.52 9.25 16.09
N GLY A 44 5.37 8.21 16.03
CA GLY A 44 6.45 8.12 15.05
C GLY A 44 5.95 7.62 13.70
N THR A 45 6.73 7.85 12.66
CA THR A 45 6.46 7.30 11.32
C THR A 45 7.62 6.43 10.90
N VAL A 46 7.32 5.22 10.43
CA VAL A 46 8.32 4.33 9.89
C VAL A 46 8.11 4.17 8.40
N ARG A 47 9.14 4.49 7.63
CA ARG A 47 9.11 4.36 6.19
C ARG A 47 9.54 2.97 5.78
N VAL A 48 8.73 2.36 4.92
CA VAL A 48 8.96 1.04 4.33
C VAL A 48 8.94 1.22 2.82
N HIS A 49 9.92 0.62 2.17
CA HIS A 49 10.09 0.68 0.73
C HIS A 49 10.17 -0.75 0.19
N CYS A 50 9.55 -1.03 -0.95
CA CYS A 50 9.78 -2.30 -1.64
C CYS A 50 10.05 -2.12 -3.11
N ASN A 51 10.93 -2.99 -3.63
CA ASN A 51 11.25 -3.08 -5.04
C ASN A 51 10.50 -4.26 -5.65
N ILE A 52 9.74 -3.98 -6.70
CA ILE A 52 8.92 -4.92 -7.46
C ILE A 52 9.70 -5.27 -8.72
N THR A 53 10.13 -6.52 -8.82
CA THR A 53 10.89 -6.97 -9.99
C THR A 53 9.98 -7.17 -11.21
N GLU A 54 10.53 -7.09 -12.42
CA GLU A 54 9.82 -7.43 -13.66
C GLU A 54 9.29 -8.87 -13.70
N SER A 55 9.86 -9.75 -12.86
CA SER A 55 9.42 -11.14 -12.70
C SER A 55 8.20 -11.31 -11.81
N TYR A 56 7.68 -10.23 -11.22
CA TYR A 56 6.46 -10.24 -10.43
C TYR A 56 5.27 -10.80 -11.24
N PRO A 57 4.44 -11.70 -10.66
CA PRO A 57 4.43 -12.18 -9.28
C PRO A 57 5.25 -13.47 -9.02
N ASN A 58 6.04 -13.94 -9.99
CA ASN A 58 6.86 -15.16 -9.81
C ASN A 58 7.98 -14.96 -8.78
N VAL A 59 8.48 -13.73 -8.69
CA VAL A 59 9.43 -13.28 -7.68
C VAL A 59 8.70 -12.27 -6.78
N PRO A 60 8.70 -12.47 -5.45
CA PRO A 60 8.08 -11.53 -4.53
C PRO A 60 8.81 -10.18 -4.53
N PRO A 61 8.14 -9.09 -4.17
CA PRO A 61 8.79 -7.80 -3.98
C PRO A 61 9.78 -7.89 -2.81
N ILE A 62 10.86 -7.12 -2.90
CA ILE A 62 11.91 -7.07 -1.88
C ILE A 62 11.61 -5.89 -0.97
N TRP A 63 11.30 -6.16 0.30
CA TRP A 63 10.94 -5.14 1.28
C TRP A 63 12.15 -4.64 2.08
N PHE A 64 12.17 -3.35 2.35
CA PHE A 64 13.20 -2.61 3.07
C PHE A 64 12.53 -1.69 4.08
N VAL A 65 13.11 -1.57 5.27
CA VAL A 65 12.65 -0.65 6.32
C VAL A 65 13.72 0.41 6.54
N ASP A 66 13.30 1.66 6.58
CA ASP A 66 14.14 2.82 6.92
C ASP A 66 14.00 3.15 8.42
N SER A 67 14.15 2.12 9.28
CA SER A 67 14.10 2.21 10.74
C SER A 67 14.97 1.11 11.34
N ASP A 68 15.63 1.42 12.44
CA ASP A 68 16.45 0.49 13.23
C ASP A 68 15.61 -0.39 14.19
N ASP A 69 14.29 -0.37 14.07
CA ASP A 69 13.41 -1.11 14.98
C ASP A 69 13.44 -2.62 14.69
N PRO A 70 13.93 -3.46 15.63
CA PRO A 70 14.07 -4.90 15.42
C PRO A 70 12.72 -5.62 15.29
N SER A 71 11.65 -5.03 15.84
CA SER A 71 10.29 -5.59 15.72
C SER A 71 9.81 -5.49 14.27
N LEU A 72 10.12 -4.38 13.60
CA LEU A 72 9.75 -4.20 12.19
C LEU A 72 10.64 -5.01 11.24
N ALA A 73 11.93 -5.15 11.55
CA ALA A 73 12.80 -6.09 10.84
C ALA A 73 12.22 -7.51 10.87
N SER A 74 11.77 -7.96 12.05
CA SER A 74 11.10 -9.26 12.22
C SER A 74 9.81 -9.37 11.41
N VAL A 75 9.04 -8.29 11.26
CA VAL A 75 7.83 -8.26 10.43
C VAL A 75 8.16 -8.36 8.94
N LEU A 76 9.22 -7.68 8.48
CA LEU A 76 9.68 -7.76 7.10
C LEU A 76 10.19 -9.17 6.75
N GLU A 77 10.93 -9.82 7.65
CA GLU A 77 11.36 -11.21 7.43
C GLU A 77 10.16 -12.14 7.25
N ARG A 78 9.06 -11.91 7.99
CA ARG A 78 7.84 -12.68 7.83
C ARG A 78 7.12 -12.42 6.51
N LEU A 79 7.19 -11.20 5.97
CA LEU A 79 6.68 -10.92 4.62
C LEU A 79 7.45 -11.66 3.56
N ALA A 80 8.78 -11.70 3.66
CA ALA A 80 9.62 -12.42 2.70
C ALA A 80 9.29 -13.92 2.64
N ASP A 81 8.75 -14.48 3.73
CA ASP A 81 8.27 -15.87 3.83
C ASP A 81 6.84 -16.08 3.27
N ILE A 82 6.06 -15.02 3.05
CA ILE A 82 4.72 -15.14 2.47
C ILE A 82 4.83 -15.74 1.06
N LYS A 83 4.19 -16.91 0.88
CA LYS A 83 4.32 -17.75 -0.31
C LYS A 83 4.11 -16.99 -1.64
N LYS A 84 4.88 -17.42 -2.65
CA LYS A 84 4.74 -17.05 -4.06
C LYS A 84 3.27 -17.13 -4.52
N GLY A 85 2.76 -16.04 -5.07
CA GLY A 85 1.39 -15.94 -5.60
C GLY A 85 0.50 -14.91 -4.89
N ASN A 86 0.97 -14.30 -3.80
CA ASN A 86 0.23 -13.24 -3.13
C ASN A 86 0.40 -11.88 -3.84
N THR A 87 -0.68 -11.10 -3.84
CA THR A 87 -0.74 -9.74 -4.38
C THR A 87 -0.05 -8.74 -3.45
N LEU A 88 0.48 -7.64 -3.99
CA LEU A 88 1.07 -6.55 -3.19
C LEU A 88 0.07 -6.02 -2.15
N PHE A 89 -1.20 -6.00 -2.54
CA PHE A 89 -2.29 -5.66 -1.66
C PHE A 89 -2.31 -6.52 -0.39
N ASN A 90 -2.13 -7.84 -0.54
CA ASN A 90 -2.19 -8.78 0.58
C ASN A 90 -0.97 -8.64 1.51
N GLU A 91 0.19 -8.31 0.95
CA GLU A 91 1.43 -8.03 1.69
C GLU A 91 1.29 -6.75 2.52
N ILE A 92 0.88 -5.65 1.88
CA ILE A 92 0.60 -4.37 2.56
C ILE A 92 -0.47 -4.55 3.65
N CYS A 93 -1.53 -5.30 3.35
CA CYS A 93 -2.58 -5.57 4.33
C CYS A 93 -2.04 -6.37 5.52
N SER A 94 -1.11 -7.29 5.28
CA SER A 94 -0.44 -8.08 6.31
C SER A 94 0.48 -7.21 7.18
N LEU A 95 1.15 -6.21 6.60
CA LEU A 95 1.91 -5.19 7.34
C LEU A 95 1.03 -4.26 8.18
N CYS A 96 -0.08 -3.79 7.61
CA CYS A 96 -0.98 -2.84 8.28
C CYS A 96 -1.70 -3.46 9.48
N GLY A 97 -1.73 -4.79 9.60
CA GLY A 97 -2.22 -5.46 10.80
C GLY A 97 -2.44 -6.95 10.63
N PHE A 98 -1.66 -7.71 11.39
CA PHE A 98 -2.04 -9.02 11.93
C PHE A 98 -3.53 -9.02 12.35
N THR A 99 -4.35 -9.74 11.56
CA THR A 99 -5.80 -9.99 11.71
C THR A 99 -6.69 -8.81 12.13
N SER A 100 -6.98 -7.89 11.21
CA SER A 100 -8.25 -7.16 11.29
C SER A 100 -9.07 -7.40 10.03
N LEU A 101 -9.68 -8.58 9.96
CA LEU A 101 -10.81 -8.82 9.03
C LEU A 101 -11.87 -7.70 9.16
N ASN A 102 -11.95 -7.00 10.29
CA ASN A 102 -12.86 -5.87 10.47
C ASN A 102 -12.58 -4.68 9.54
N TRP A 103 -11.32 -4.38 9.19
CA TRP A 103 -11.03 -3.28 8.26
C TRP A 103 -11.44 -3.64 6.82
N PHE A 104 -11.19 -4.88 6.40
CA PHE A 104 -11.61 -5.36 5.08
C PHE A 104 -13.12 -5.55 4.98
N ILE A 105 -13.83 -5.93 6.05
CA ILE A 105 -15.30 -6.04 6.08
C ILE A 105 -15.95 -4.65 6.07
N SER A 106 -15.39 -3.68 6.82
CA SER A 106 -15.86 -2.29 6.81
C SER A 106 -15.73 -1.66 5.41
N HIS A 107 -14.64 -1.93 4.69
CA HIS A 107 -14.43 -1.43 3.33
C HIS A 107 -15.02 -2.31 2.22
N SER A 108 -15.21 -3.62 2.40
CA SER A 108 -15.91 -4.48 1.42
C SER A 108 -17.42 -4.21 1.39
N HIS A 109 -18.00 -3.73 2.50
CA HIS A 109 -19.38 -3.25 2.53
C HIS A 109 -19.50 -1.74 2.23
N MET A 110 -18.38 -1.05 1.95
CA MET A 110 -18.41 0.17 1.16
C MET A 110 -18.34 -0.24 -0.29
N SER A 111 -19.53 -0.47 -0.85
CA SER A 111 -19.79 -0.41 -2.29
C SER A 111 -18.81 0.55 -2.95
N TRP A 112 -18.05 0.06 -3.93
CA TRP A 112 -17.12 0.75 -4.86
C TRP A 112 -17.64 2.09 -5.46
N LYS A 113 -18.84 2.53 -5.07
CA LYS A 113 -19.62 3.67 -5.55
C LYS A 113 -19.28 5.03 -4.91
N LYS A 114 -18.40 5.17 -3.91
CA LYS A 114 -18.24 6.48 -3.21
C LYS A 114 -16.87 7.16 -3.14
N THR A 115 -15.77 6.61 -3.65
CA THR A 115 -14.48 7.35 -3.58
C THR A 115 -13.64 7.35 -4.86
N CYS A 116 -14.18 6.98 -6.02
CA CYS A 116 -13.64 7.50 -7.28
C CYS A 116 -14.11 8.95 -7.48
N LYS A 117 -13.63 9.87 -6.64
CA LYS A 117 -13.74 11.29 -6.96
C LYS A 117 -12.64 11.54 -8.00
N PRO A 118 -12.97 11.81 -9.28
CA PRO A 118 -11.93 12.17 -10.25
C PRO A 118 -11.19 13.40 -9.74
N PRO A 119 -9.89 13.56 -10.08
CA PRO A 119 -9.15 14.75 -9.72
C PRO A 119 -9.94 15.97 -10.20
N ASN A 120 -10.32 16.82 -9.25
CA ASN A 120 -11.07 18.03 -9.50
C ASN A 120 -10.15 18.98 -10.28
N ASN A 121 -10.19 18.90 -11.61
CA ASN A 121 -9.56 19.87 -12.48
C ASN A 121 -10.33 21.19 -12.28
N LYS A 122 -9.82 22.03 -11.37
CA LYS A 122 -10.38 23.36 -11.14
C LYS A 122 -10.21 24.14 -12.44
N HIS A 123 -11.33 24.28 -13.17
CA HIS A 123 -11.50 25.29 -14.20
C HIS A 123 -11.11 26.65 -13.61
N GLY A 124 -9.98 27.18 -14.07
CA GLY A 124 -9.70 28.61 -14.01
C GLY A 124 -10.58 29.31 -15.03
N SER A 125 -11.82 29.61 -14.65
CA SER A 125 -12.60 30.68 -15.27
C SER A 125 -12.64 31.80 -14.23
N LEU A 126 -11.79 32.81 -14.42
CA LEU A 126 -12.00 34.11 -13.84
C LEU A 126 -12.13 35.10 -14.99
N SER A 127 -13.36 35.55 -15.16
CA SER A 127 -13.78 36.66 -15.99
C SER A 127 -13.32 37.97 -15.33
N ASP A 128 -12.68 38.84 -16.11
CA ASP A 128 -13.12 40.21 -16.36
C ASP A 128 -12.63 40.61 -17.77
#